data_AF-A0A353ZGI0-F1
#
_entry.id   AF-A0A353ZGI0-F1
#
_cell.length_a   1.000
_cell.length_b   1.000
_cell.length_c   1.000
_cell.angle_alpha   90.00
_cell.angle_beta   90.00
_cell.angle_gamma   90.00
#
_symmetry.space_group_name_H-M   'P 1'
#
loop_
_entity.id
_entity.type
_entity.pdbx_description
1 polymer ?
#
loop_
_entity_poly.entity_id
_entity_poly.type
_entity_poly.pdbx_seq_one_letter_code
_entity_poly.pdbx_strand_id
1 'polypeptide(L)'
;MKPKLPRKPAEWLAEITRAWGEARDSIPETEESRHPLTEETLYQLAPLLALRARGRPEEGEEATRVTEVALANVLENADPEDPDAPLAGDAPLAFALGYLATHLALGLIDEDQAEVILDYCDEHLPDE
;
A
#
# COMPACT_ATOMS: atom_id res chain seq x y z
N MET A 1 18.90 -12.52 5.32
CA MET A 1 17.80 -12.90 6.25
C MET A 1 16.51 -12.41 5.62
N LYS A 2 15.48 -13.24 5.45
CA LYS A 2 14.17 -12.74 5.02
C LYS A 2 13.61 -11.84 6.13
N PRO A 3 13.13 -10.62 5.83
CA PRO A 3 12.51 -9.77 6.84
C PRO A 3 11.35 -10.52 7.51
N LYS A 4 11.25 -10.42 8.84
CA LYS A 4 10.16 -11.06 9.58
C LYS A 4 8.89 -10.24 9.41
N LEU A 5 7.76 -10.94 9.30
CA LEU A 5 6.45 -10.30 9.31
C LEU A 5 6.23 -9.57 10.65
N PRO A 6 5.77 -8.31 10.65
CA PRO A 6 5.34 -7.63 11.87
C PRO A 6 4.23 -8.43 12.57
N ARG A 7 4.16 -8.32 13.91
CA ARG A 7 3.21 -9.10 14.73
C ARG A 7 2.16 -8.23 15.41
N LYS A 8 2.38 -6.92 15.47
CA LYS A 8 1.50 -5.97 16.14
C LYS A 8 1.11 -4.87 15.15
N PRO A 9 -0.10 -4.30 15.26
CA PRO A 9 -0.51 -3.17 14.41
C PRO A 9 0.48 -2.00 14.41
N ALA A 10 1.03 -1.63 15.57
CA ALA A 10 2.05 -0.59 15.65
C ALA A 10 3.36 -0.90 14.88
N GLU A 11 3.75 -2.18 14.77
CA GLU A 11 4.92 -2.58 13.97
C GLU A 11 4.60 -2.51 12.47
N TRP A 12 3.36 -2.82 12.08
CA TRP A 12 2.86 -2.65 10.73
C TRP A 12 2.80 -1.17 10.34
N LEU A 13 2.22 -0.32 11.18
CA LEU A 13 2.20 1.13 10.98
C LEU A 13 3.61 1.65 10.70
N ALA A 14 4.58 1.31 11.56
CA ALA A 14 5.96 1.74 11.37
C ALA A 14 6.58 1.28 10.03
N GLU A 15 6.25 0.06 9.58
CA GLU A 15 6.70 -0.45 8.28
C GLU A 15 6.01 0.28 7.11
N ILE A 16 4.69 0.48 7.20
CA ILE A 16 3.88 1.17 6.18
C ILE A 16 4.30 2.63 6.07
N THR A 17 4.49 3.36 7.18
CA THR A 17 4.98 4.75 7.16
C THR A 17 6.35 4.85 6.49
N ARG A 18 7.24 3.87 6.71
CA ARG A 18 8.54 3.83 6.03
C ARG A 18 8.39 3.61 4.53
N ALA A 19 7.52 2.68 4.13
CA ALA A 19 7.23 2.41 2.72
C ALA A 19 6.56 3.62 2.04
N TRP A 20 5.65 4.30 2.73
CA TRP A 20 5.02 5.54 2.27
C TRP A 20 6.06 6.63 2.01
N GLY A 21 7.01 6.83 2.95
CA GLY A 21 8.12 7.76 2.75
C GLY A 21 8.98 7.41 1.54
N GLU A 22 9.32 6.12 1.34
CA GLU A 22 10.06 5.65 0.16
C GLU A 22 9.29 5.89 -1.15
N ALA A 23 7.95 5.75 -1.11
CA ALA A 23 7.08 6.04 -2.23
C ALA A 23 7.06 7.55 -2.56
N ARG A 24 6.94 8.42 -1.54
CA ARG A 24 7.03 9.88 -1.70
C ARG A 24 8.38 10.32 -2.25
N ASP A 25 9.47 9.73 -1.78
CA ASP A 25 10.83 9.98 -2.28
C ASP A 25 11.01 9.55 -3.74
N SER A 26 10.10 8.72 -4.28
CA SER A 26 10.09 8.30 -5.69
C SER A 26 9.34 9.26 -6.61
N ILE A 27 8.65 10.28 -6.07
CA ILE A 27 8.02 11.34 -6.86
C ILE A 27 9.12 12.13 -7.58
N PRO A 28 9.13 12.18 -8.91
CA PRO A 28 10.13 12.94 -9.64
C PRO A 28 9.97 14.44 -9.38
N GLU A 29 11.10 15.16 -9.20
CA GLU A 29 11.10 16.62 -9.01
C GLU A 29 10.57 17.39 -10.23
N THR A 30 10.52 16.72 -11.40
CA THR A 30 10.06 17.30 -12.67
C THR A 30 8.99 16.42 -13.30
N GLU A 31 7.88 17.06 -13.68
CA GLU A 31 6.70 16.42 -14.27
C GLU A 31 6.95 16.12 -15.77
N GLU A 32 7.53 14.96 -16.09
CA GLU A 32 7.82 14.55 -17.47
C GLU A 32 6.95 13.39 -17.99
N SER A 33 5.99 12.89 -17.21
CA SER A 33 5.12 11.77 -17.60
C SER A 33 3.66 12.19 -17.87
N ARG A 34 2.96 11.44 -18.74
CA ARG A 34 1.51 11.62 -18.98
C ARG A 34 0.65 11.27 -17.76
N HIS A 35 1.19 10.44 -16.87
CA HIS A 35 0.59 10.05 -15.60
C HIS A 35 1.65 10.31 -14.54
N PRO A 36 1.73 11.54 -14.01
CA PRO A 36 2.68 11.87 -12.97
C PRO A 36 2.41 11.03 -11.74
N LEU A 37 3.48 10.54 -11.11
CA LEU A 37 3.38 10.01 -9.78
C LEU A 37 3.11 11.19 -8.84
N THR A 38 1.95 11.15 -8.20
CA THR A 38 1.47 12.13 -7.21
C THR A 38 1.17 11.40 -5.92
N GLU A 39 1.03 12.12 -4.81
CA GLU A 39 0.66 11.50 -3.53
C GLU A 39 -0.62 10.65 -3.65
N GLU A 40 -1.64 11.17 -4.35
CA GLU A 40 -2.91 10.47 -4.63
C GLU A 40 -2.74 9.17 -5.42
N THR A 41 -1.64 9.00 -6.16
CA THR A 41 -1.39 7.80 -6.99
C THR A 41 -0.30 6.90 -6.42
N LEU A 42 0.30 7.27 -5.27
CA LEU A 42 1.37 6.48 -4.65
C LEU A 42 0.92 5.07 -4.22
N TYR A 43 -0.38 4.84 -4.02
CA TYR A 43 -0.92 3.50 -3.77
C TYR A 43 -0.51 2.48 -4.85
N GLN A 44 -0.23 2.94 -6.08
CA GLN A 44 0.25 2.10 -7.18
C GLN A 44 1.61 1.45 -6.89
N LEU A 45 2.43 2.07 -6.02
CA LEU A 45 3.73 1.55 -5.60
C LEU A 45 3.65 0.59 -4.39
N ALA A 46 2.54 0.60 -3.65
CA ALA A 46 2.39 -0.18 -2.43
C ALA A 46 2.66 -1.70 -2.64
N PRO A 47 2.18 -2.35 -3.72
CA PRO A 47 2.46 -3.77 -3.94
C PRO A 47 3.94 -4.08 -4.19
N LEU A 48 4.64 -3.21 -4.92
CA LEU A 48 6.07 -3.37 -5.20
C LEU A 48 6.90 -3.25 -3.92
N LEU A 49 6.57 -2.26 -3.08
CA LEU A 49 7.24 -2.05 -1.80
C LEU A 49 6.93 -3.17 -0.80
N ALA A 50 5.70 -3.70 -0.79
CA ALA A 50 5.34 -4.88 0.01
C ALA A 50 6.14 -6.13 -0.41
N LEU A 51 6.27 -6.38 -1.72
CA LEU A 51 7.11 -7.47 -2.25
C LEU A 51 8.57 -7.31 -1.83
N ARG A 52 9.14 -6.12 -2.01
CA ARG A 52 10.50 -5.77 -1.61
C ARG A 52 10.73 -5.98 -0.11
N ALA A 53 9.79 -5.54 0.73
CA ALA A 53 9.83 -5.71 2.18
C ALA A 53 9.77 -7.17 2.62
N ARG A 54 9.38 -8.09 1.74
CA ARG A 54 9.42 -9.54 1.98
C ARG A 54 10.56 -10.26 1.26
N GLY A 55 11.43 -9.52 0.58
CA GLY A 55 12.52 -10.07 -0.22
C GLY A 55 12.00 -10.94 -1.38
N ARG A 56 10.84 -10.56 -1.94
CA ARG A 56 10.24 -11.18 -3.11
C ARG A 56 10.59 -10.37 -4.37
N PRO A 57 10.63 -11.00 -5.55
CA PRO A 57 10.79 -10.28 -6.81
C PRO A 57 9.64 -9.28 -7.04
N GLU A 58 9.96 -8.13 -7.61
CA GLU A 58 9.00 -7.08 -8.00
C GLU A 58 8.42 -7.32 -9.41
N GLU A 59 8.87 -8.39 -10.08
CA GLU A 59 8.46 -8.78 -11.44
C GLU A 59 8.18 -10.29 -11.54
N GLY A 60 7.41 -10.67 -12.57
CA GLY A 60 7.04 -12.06 -12.84
C GLY A 60 5.61 -12.39 -12.42
N GLU A 61 5.20 -13.64 -12.65
CA GLU A 61 3.80 -14.08 -12.53
C GLU A 61 3.21 -13.85 -11.12
N GLU A 62 3.97 -14.14 -10.06
CA GLU A 62 3.51 -13.87 -8.69
C GLU A 62 3.32 -12.37 -8.46
N ALA A 63 4.30 -11.54 -8.86
CA ALA A 63 4.26 -10.10 -8.67
C ALA A 63 3.09 -9.45 -9.43
N THR A 64 2.88 -9.84 -10.70
CA THR A 64 1.74 -9.39 -11.49
C THR A 64 0.41 -9.75 -10.82
N ARG A 65 0.23 -11.02 -10.45
CA ARG A 65 -1.01 -11.48 -9.82
C ARG A 65 -1.32 -10.74 -8.52
N VAL A 66 -0.35 -10.58 -7.63
CA VAL A 66 -0.61 -9.91 -6.33
C VAL A 66 -0.82 -8.41 -6.50
N THR A 67 -0.12 -7.79 -7.45
CA THR A 67 -0.31 -6.37 -7.77
C THR A 67 -1.71 -6.12 -8.31
N GLU A 68 -2.18 -6.93 -9.27
CA GLU A 68 -3.53 -6.80 -9.83
C GLU A 68 -4.61 -6.95 -8.75
N VAL A 69 -4.47 -7.95 -7.86
CA VAL A 69 -5.42 -8.17 -6.76
C VAL A 69 -5.40 -6.99 -5.77
N ALA A 70 -4.21 -6.52 -5.39
CA ALA A 70 -4.08 -5.43 -4.44
C ALA A 70 -4.63 -4.11 -5.00
N LEU A 71 -4.32 -3.78 -6.26
CA LEU A 71 -4.81 -2.54 -6.87
C LEU A 71 -6.32 -2.59 -7.14
N ALA A 72 -6.88 -3.75 -7.51
CA ALA A 72 -8.32 -3.89 -7.62
C ALA A 72 -9.03 -3.60 -6.28
N ASN A 73 -8.47 -4.06 -5.17
CA ASN A 73 -9.00 -3.79 -3.84
C ASN A 73 -8.91 -2.30 -3.47
N VAL A 74 -7.80 -1.63 -3.80
CA VAL A 74 -7.67 -0.18 -3.60
C VAL A 74 -8.69 0.60 -4.43
N LEU A 75 -8.85 0.28 -5.72
CA LEU A 75 -9.84 0.94 -6.58
C LEU A 75 -11.29 0.69 -6.12
N GLU A 76 -11.57 -0.42 -5.43
CA GLU A 76 -12.92 -0.65 -4.89
C GLU A 76 -13.22 0.24 -3.66
N ASN A 77 -12.19 0.63 -2.89
CA ASN A 77 -12.38 1.25 -1.58
C ASN A 77 -11.82 2.68 -1.46
N ALA A 78 -10.96 3.10 -2.38
CA ALA A 78 -10.16 4.32 -2.30
C ALA A 78 -9.95 4.96 -3.68
N ASP A 79 -10.82 4.68 -4.66
CA ASP A 79 -10.71 5.28 -5.99
C ASP A 79 -10.82 6.82 -5.89
N PRO A 80 -9.78 7.57 -6.26
CA PRO A 80 -9.83 9.03 -6.22
C PRO A 80 -10.85 9.63 -7.21
N GLU A 81 -11.30 8.86 -8.20
CA GLU A 81 -12.35 9.28 -9.14
C GLU A 81 -13.77 8.98 -8.61
N ASP A 82 -13.91 8.18 -7.55
CA ASP A 82 -15.20 7.86 -6.92
C ASP A 82 -15.35 8.57 -5.56
N PRO A 83 -16.13 9.67 -5.48
CA PRO A 83 -16.30 10.41 -4.23
C PRO A 83 -17.11 9.66 -3.17
N ASP A 84 -17.79 8.57 -3.52
CA ASP A 84 -18.51 7.71 -2.58
C ASP A 84 -17.61 6.58 -2.03
N ALA A 85 -16.38 6.44 -2.52
CA ALA A 85 -15.44 5.44 -2.02
C ALA A 85 -15.03 5.77 -0.56
N PRO A 86 -15.02 4.77 0.34
CA PRO A 86 -14.78 4.98 1.78
C PRO A 86 -13.51 5.77 2.14
N LEU A 87 -12.45 5.60 1.33
CA LEU A 87 -11.13 6.18 1.56
C LEU A 87 -10.76 7.25 0.51
N ALA A 88 -11.75 7.75 -0.24
CA ALA A 88 -11.51 8.78 -1.25
C ALA A 88 -10.84 10.02 -0.63
N GLY A 89 -9.67 10.39 -1.15
CA GLY A 89 -8.90 11.55 -0.68
C GLY A 89 -7.93 11.28 0.47
N ASP A 90 -7.88 10.06 1.02
CA ASP A 90 -6.87 9.66 2.01
C ASP A 90 -5.77 8.83 1.35
N ALA A 91 -4.79 9.52 0.77
CA ALA A 91 -3.71 8.87 0.03
C ALA A 91 -2.81 7.96 0.91
N PRO A 92 -2.42 8.35 2.14
CA PRO A 92 -1.70 7.46 3.05
C PRO A 92 -2.48 6.17 3.38
N LEU A 93 -3.79 6.28 3.63
CA LEU A 93 -4.61 5.12 3.97
C LEU A 93 -4.91 4.24 2.76
N ALA A 94 -5.11 4.82 1.58
CA ALA A 94 -5.19 4.09 0.31
C ALA A 94 -3.89 3.30 0.02
N PHE A 95 -2.73 3.90 0.32
CA PHE A 95 -1.45 3.22 0.25
C PHE A 95 -1.35 2.06 1.25
N ALA A 96 -1.76 2.29 2.51
CA ALA A 96 -1.79 1.25 3.54
C ALA A 96 -2.68 0.07 3.12
N LEU A 97 -3.86 0.35 2.57
CA LEU A 97 -4.76 -0.66 2.01
C LEU A 97 -4.07 -1.48 0.92
N GLY A 98 -3.44 -0.85 -0.07
CA GLY A 98 -2.71 -1.57 -1.13
C GLY A 98 -1.55 -2.41 -0.59
N TYR A 99 -0.85 -1.92 0.43
CA TYR A 99 0.24 -2.63 1.09
C TYR A 99 -0.26 -3.88 1.80
N LEU A 100 -1.36 -3.78 2.55
CA LEU A 100 -1.99 -4.90 3.27
C LEU A 100 -2.68 -5.88 2.33
N ALA A 101 -3.39 -5.39 1.30
CA ALA A 101 -4.01 -6.22 0.27
C ALA A 101 -2.96 -7.08 -0.46
N THR A 102 -1.75 -6.57 -0.65
CA THR A 102 -0.63 -7.37 -1.19
C THR A 102 -0.21 -8.49 -0.25
N HIS A 103 -0.16 -8.23 1.07
CA HIS A 103 0.15 -9.26 2.06
C HIS A 103 -0.94 -10.31 2.19
N LEU A 104 -2.21 -9.91 2.06
CA LEU A 104 -3.36 -10.80 1.98
C LEU A 104 -3.29 -11.68 0.72
N ALA A 105 -3.02 -11.10 -0.46
CA ALA A 105 -2.89 -11.82 -1.73
C ALA A 105 -1.69 -12.81 -1.77
N LEU A 106 -0.68 -12.56 -0.92
CA LEU A 106 0.45 -13.46 -0.66
C LEU A 106 0.15 -14.54 0.39
N GLY A 107 -1.00 -14.49 1.07
CA GLY A 107 -1.38 -15.38 2.16
C GLY A 107 -0.50 -15.23 3.41
N LEU A 108 0.03 -14.03 3.65
CA LEU A 108 0.90 -13.74 4.80
C LEU A 108 0.11 -13.25 6.02
N ILE A 109 -1.06 -12.64 5.76
CA ILE A 109 -2.06 -12.26 6.74
C ILE A 109 -3.43 -12.72 6.23
N ASP A 110 -4.40 -12.82 7.13
CA ASP A 110 -5.81 -13.02 6.80
C ASP A 110 -6.58 -11.67 6.81
N GLU A 111 -7.88 -11.73 6.48
CA GLU A 111 -8.76 -10.56 6.41
C GLU A 111 -8.93 -9.89 7.79
N ASP A 112 -9.15 -10.67 8.85
CA ASP A 112 -9.29 -10.17 10.23
C ASP A 112 -8.02 -9.40 10.67
N GLN A 113 -6.85 -9.94 10.33
CA GLN A 113 -5.58 -9.25 10.60
C GLN A 113 -5.45 -7.98 9.77
N ALA A 114 -5.80 -8.00 8.49
CA ALA A 114 -5.72 -6.84 7.62
C ALA A 114 -6.63 -5.70 8.12
N GLU A 115 -7.86 -6.01 8.51
CA GLU A 115 -8.83 -5.06 9.07
C GLU A 115 -8.27 -4.40 10.34
N VAL A 116 -7.83 -5.20 11.32
CA VAL A 116 -7.26 -4.68 12.58
C VAL A 116 -6.03 -3.80 12.34
N ILE A 117 -5.21 -4.10 11.33
CA ILE A 117 -4.04 -3.27 11.01
C ILE A 117 -4.48 -1.99 10.30
N LEU A 118 -5.45 -2.06 9.40
CA LEU A 118 -5.95 -0.91 8.65
C LEU A 118 -6.66 0.08 9.57
N ASP A 119 -7.52 -0.38 10.47
CA ASP A 119 -8.16 0.44 11.51
C ASP A 119 -7.12 1.17 12.36
N TYR A 120 -6.05 0.45 12.74
CA TYR A 120 -4.97 1.06 13.50
C TYR A 120 -4.20 2.11 12.68
N CYS A 121 -4.07 1.92 11.37
CA CYS A 121 -3.45 2.89 10.48
C CYS A 121 -4.34 4.13 10.31
N ASP A 122 -5.65 3.98 10.12
CA ASP A 122 -6.62 5.08 10.05
C ASP A 122 -6.53 5.98 11.30
N GLU A 123 -6.44 5.38 12.49
CA GLU A 123 -6.33 6.14 13.74
C GLU A 123 -4.97 6.84 13.96
N HIS A 124 -3.88 6.43 13.27
CA HIS A 124 -2.50 6.80 13.64
C HIS A 124 -1.63 7.30 12.49
N LEU A 125 -2.05 7.19 11.23
CA LEU A 125 -1.36 7.79 10.11
C LEU A 125 -1.48 9.32 10.21
N PRO A 126 -0.39 10.07 9.99
CA PRO A 126 -0.44 11.52 10.01
C PRO A 126 -1.15 12.06 8.77
N ASP A 127 -1.90 13.15 8.93
CA ASP A 127 -2.65 13.86 7.88
C ASP A 127 -1.75 14.58 6.82
N GLU A 128 -0.47 14.21 6.62
CA GLU A 128 0.55 15.06 5.94
C GLU A 128 1.42 14.40 4.84
#